data_AF-A0AA86V2E9-F1
#
_entry.id   AF-A0AA86V2E9-F1
#
_cell.length_a   1.000
_cell.length_b   1.000
_cell.length_c   1.000
_cell.angle_alpha   90.00
_cell.angle_beta   90.00
_cell.angle_gamma   90.00
#
_symmetry.space_group_name_H-M   'P 1'
#
loop_
_entity.id
_entity.type
_entity.pdbx_description
1 polymer ?
#
loop_
_entity_poly.entity_id
_entity_poly.type
_entity_poly.pdbx_seq_one_letter_code
_entity_poly.pdbx_strand_id
1 'polypeptide(L)'
;MHQINKILKINVLRKLYLNNNPIGELGAKVLQKGLVLNNSLEELNISCCQLQCGVICIFNGLVNSMQLQQLDVSGNYICQNITAHLVSYLSSTHSQCLKIIDSTLECEDFDLVLNILRPCFHLLLNQSHLHLFNNSS
;
A
#
# COMPACT_ATOMS: atom_id res chain seq x y z
N MET A 1 2.51 6.28 -18.46
CA MET A 1 2.90 7.03 -17.23
C MET A 1 2.49 8.50 -17.23
N HIS A 2 2.90 9.36 -18.17
CA HIS A 2 2.63 10.81 -18.10
C HIS A 2 1.13 11.21 -18.01
N GLN A 3 0.25 10.44 -18.65
CA GLN A 3 -1.20 10.68 -18.65
C GLN A 3 -1.85 10.39 -17.29
N ILE A 4 -1.34 9.42 -16.53
CA ILE A 4 -1.99 8.97 -15.27
C ILE A 4 -1.94 10.04 -14.19
N ASN A 5 -0.84 10.80 -14.12
CA ASN A 5 -0.72 11.92 -13.19
C ASN A 5 -1.70 13.04 -13.49
N LYS A 6 -2.09 13.22 -14.75
CA LYS A 6 -3.09 14.21 -15.12
C LYS A 6 -4.48 13.79 -14.63
N ILE A 7 -4.79 12.50 -14.74
CA ILE A 7 -6.04 11.88 -14.28
C ILE A 7 -6.12 11.84 -12.74
N LEU A 8 -4.99 11.66 -12.05
CA LEU A 8 -4.97 11.74 -10.59
C LEU A 8 -5.22 13.16 -10.07
N LYS A 9 -4.77 14.20 -10.78
CA LYS A 9 -4.94 15.60 -10.33
C LYS A 9 -6.36 16.14 -10.46
N ILE A 10 -7.21 15.54 -11.29
CA ILE A 10 -8.58 16.05 -11.52
C ILE A 10 -9.55 15.76 -10.36
N ASN A 11 -9.14 15.00 -9.33
CA ASN A 11 -9.92 14.77 -8.11
C ASN A 11 -11.35 14.22 -8.35
N VAL A 12 -11.55 13.49 -9.44
CA VAL A 12 -12.81 12.78 -9.73
C VAL A 12 -12.66 11.26 -9.61
N LEU A 13 -11.42 10.76 -9.66
CA LEU A 13 -11.16 9.33 -9.64
C LEU A 13 -11.37 8.81 -8.21
N ARG A 14 -12.32 7.88 -8.05
CA ARG A 14 -12.62 7.23 -6.76
C ARG A 14 -11.92 5.88 -6.63
N LYS A 15 -11.74 5.15 -7.73
CA LYS A 15 -11.10 3.83 -7.74
C LYS A 15 -10.06 3.74 -8.85
N LEU A 16 -8.90 3.18 -8.55
CA LEU A 16 -7.82 2.98 -9.51
C LEU A 16 -7.25 1.56 -9.37
N TYR A 17 -7.41 0.76 -10.41
CA TYR A 17 -6.84 -0.59 -10.51
C TYR A 17 -5.72 -0.60 -11.55
N LEU A 18 -4.51 -0.93 -11.11
CA LEU A 18 -3.32 -1.08 -11.94
C LEU A 18 -2.63 -2.42 -11.71
N ASN A 19 -3.28 -3.34 -10.99
CA ASN A 19 -2.73 -4.64 -10.63
C ASN A 19 -2.22 -5.44 -11.83
N ASN A 20 -1.22 -6.28 -11.59
CA ASN A 20 -0.56 -7.12 -12.60
C ASN A 20 0.08 -6.33 -13.75
N ASN A 21 0.44 -5.07 -13.53
CA ASN A 21 1.21 -4.28 -14.50
C ASN A 21 2.59 -3.97 -13.94
N PRO A 22 3.70 -4.22 -14.65
CA PRO A 22 5.04 -3.90 -14.17
C PRO A 22 5.25 -2.38 -14.17
N ILE A 23 4.79 -1.73 -13.09
CA ILE A 23 4.94 -0.29 -12.84
C ILE A 23 6.40 0.00 -12.50
N GLY A 24 7.01 -0.86 -11.68
CA GLY A 24 8.38 -0.71 -11.21
C GLY A 24 8.56 0.46 -10.23
N GLU A 25 9.77 0.58 -9.66
CA GLU A 25 10.10 1.65 -8.72
C GLU A 25 9.96 3.06 -9.34
N LEU A 26 10.41 3.22 -10.58
CA LEU A 26 10.32 4.50 -11.30
C LEU A 26 8.86 4.90 -11.54
N GLY A 27 7.99 3.93 -11.84
CA GLY A 27 6.56 4.18 -11.99
C GLY A 27 5.91 4.60 -10.68
N ALA A 28 6.32 4.01 -9.56
CA ALA A 28 5.84 4.38 -8.24
C ALA A 28 6.17 5.85 -7.90
N LYS A 29 7.38 6.33 -8.24
CA LYS A 29 7.78 7.74 -8.13
C LYS A 29 6.92 8.67 -8.98
N VAL A 30 6.50 8.21 -10.17
CA VAL A 30 5.58 8.97 -11.01
C VAL A 30 4.20 9.04 -10.34
N LEU A 31 3.66 7.90 -9.89
CA LEU A 31 2.36 7.83 -9.21
C LEU A 31 2.31 8.70 -7.95
N GLN A 32 3.37 8.68 -7.14
CA GLN A 32 3.48 9.55 -5.96
C GLN A 32 3.13 11.01 -6.29
N LYS A 33 3.69 11.57 -7.36
CA LYS A 33 3.46 12.97 -7.74
C LYS A 33 1.98 13.27 -8.09
N GLY A 34 1.25 12.27 -8.57
CA GLY A 34 -0.18 12.36 -8.82
C GLY A 34 -1.00 12.19 -7.55
N LEU A 35 -0.64 11.19 -6.73
CA LEU A 35 -1.34 10.83 -5.49
C LEU A 35 -1.28 11.95 -4.44
N VAL A 36 -0.15 12.66 -4.28
CA VAL A 36 -0.02 13.79 -3.34
C VAL A 36 -1.08 14.88 -3.58
N LEU A 37 -1.52 15.03 -4.82
CA LEU A 37 -2.50 16.05 -5.22
C LEU A 37 -3.92 15.49 -5.32
N ASN A 38 -4.08 14.16 -5.16
CA ASN A 38 -5.36 13.51 -5.26
C ASN A 38 -6.03 13.41 -3.88
N ASN A 39 -7.20 14.02 -3.75
CA ASN A 39 -8.02 14.01 -2.53
C ASN A 39 -9.36 13.28 -2.72
N SER A 40 -9.55 12.58 -3.84
CA SER A 40 -10.82 11.90 -4.17
C SER A 40 -10.74 10.39 -4.08
N LEU A 41 -9.54 9.81 -4.21
CA LEU A 41 -9.34 8.38 -4.36
C LEU A 41 -9.71 7.64 -3.08
N GLU A 42 -10.61 6.68 -3.21
CA GLU A 42 -11.09 5.81 -2.14
C GLU A 42 -10.42 4.43 -2.18
N GLU A 43 -10.09 3.93 -3.37
CA GLU A 43 -9.56 2.59 -3.58
C GLU A 43 -8.41 2.62 -4.58
N LEU A 44 -7.27 2.06 -4.17
CA LEU A 44 -6.08 1.89 -5.01
C LEU A 44 -5.64 0.43 -4.99
N ASN A 45 -5.65 -0.23 -6.14
CA ASN A 45 -5.07 -1.54 -6.30
C ASN A 45 -3.84 -1.46 -7.21
N ILE A 46 -2.68 -1.75 -6.63
CA ILE A 46 -1.39 -1.81 -7.31
C ILE A 46 -0.67 -3.13 -6.96
N SER A 47 -1.42 -4.21 -6.77
CA SER A 47 -0.84 -5.54 -6.53
C SER A 47 -0.06 -6.08 -7.71
N CYS A 48 0.95 -6.91 -7.44
CA CYS A 48 1.77 -7.57 -8.46
C CYS A 48 2.35 -6.59 -9.50
N CYS A 49 2.78 -5.41 -9.05
CA CYS A 49 3.26 -4.32 -9.90
C CYS A 49 4.79 -4.15 -9.92
N GLN A 50 5.53 -5.08 -9.31
CA GLN A 50 6.99 -5.07 -9.21
C GLN A 50 7.54 -3.77 -8.59
N LEU A 51 6.83 -3.21 -7.59
CA LEU A 51 7.18 -1.89 -7.05
C LEU A 51 8.51 -1.86 -6.30
N GLN A 52 8.95 -2.98 -5.71
CA GLN A 52 10.16 -3.04 -4.88
C GLN A 52 10.13 -1.97 -3.76
N CYS A 53 11.22 -1.21 -3.57
CA CYS A 53 11.25 -0.08 -2.64
C CYS A 53 10.30 1.07 -3.04
N GLY A 54 9.79 1.08 -4.26
CA GLY A 54 8.88 2.10 -4.78
C GLY A 54 7.55 2.16 -4.05
N VAL A 55 7.16 1.10 -3.33
CA VAL A 55 5.96 1.13 -2.47
C VAL A 55 6.05 2.22 -1.39
N ILE A 56 7.26 2.61 -0.94
CA ILE A 56 7.46 3.75 -0.04
C ILE A 56 7.01 5.06 -0.69
N CYS A 57 7.27 5.22 -2.00
CA CYS A 57 6.80 6.37 -2.76
C CYS A 57 5.26 6.40 -2.81
N ILE A 58 4.60 5.25 -2.86
CA ILE A 58 3.13 5.18 -2.80
C ILE A 58 2.62 5.66 -1.45
N PHE A 59 3.16 5.16 -0.33
CA PHE A 59 2.77 5.62 1.01
C PHE A 59 2.99 7.12 1.19
N ASN A 60 4.15 7.63 0.79
CA ASN A 60 4.42 9.08 0.82
C ASN A 60 3.45 9.88 -0.06
N GLY A 61 2.96 9.29 -1.15
CA GLY A 61 1.94 9.90 -2.00
C GLY A 61 0.55 9.96 -1.36
N LEU A 62 0.25 9.02 -0.47
CA LEU A 62 -1.06 8.86 0.15
C LEU A 62 -1.16 9.49 1.54
N VAL A 63 -0.07 10.02 2.09
CA VAL A 63 0.01 10.51 3.49
C VAL A 63 -1.05 11.56 3.84
N ASN A 64 -1.44 12.38 2.86
CA ASN A 64 -2.44 13.43 3.02
C ASN A 64 -3.84 13.00 2.51
N SER A 65 -4.01 11.75 2.07
CA SER A 65 -5.29 11.29 1.54
C SER A 65 -6.28 11.05 2.67
N MET A 66 -7.37 11.83 2.67
CA MET A 66 -8.45 11.73 3.66
C MET A 66 -9.60 10.81 3.21
N GLN A 67 -9.61 10.41 1.93
CA GLN A 67 -10.71 9.64 1.34
C GLN A 67 -10.35 8.16 1.10
N LEU A 68 -9.06 7.81 1.15
CA LEU A 68 -8.61 6.45 0.85
C LEU A 68 -9.05 5.49 1.95
N GLN A 69 -9.81 4.47 1.55
CA GLN A 69 -10.36 3.43 2.40
C GLN A 69 -9.73 2.07 2.10
N GLN A 70 -9.25 1.85 0.88
CA GLN A 70 -8.73 0.55 0.46
C GLN A 70 -7.43 0.72 -0.34
N LEU A 71 -6.41 -0.03 0.05
CA LEU A 71 -5.12 -0.08 -0.62
C LEU A 71 -4.67 -1.54 -0.74
N ASP A 72 -4.40 -2.00 -1.95
CA ASP A 72 -3.81 -3.31 -2.21
C ASP A 72 -2.43 -3.12 -2.83
N VAL A 73 -1.40 -3.58 -2.10
CA VAL A 73 0.02 -3.55 -2.49
C VAL A 73 0.64 -4.95 -2.48
N SER A 74 -0.18 -5.99 -2.48
CA SER A 74 0.24 -7.40 -2.45
C SER A 74 1.17 -7.76 -3.63
N GLY A 75 2.05 -8.76 -3.46
CA GLY A 75 2.89 -9.27 -4.56
C GLY A 75 3.90 -8.28 -5.16
N ASN A 76 4.36 -7.27 -4.41
CA ASN A 76 5.27 -6.23 -4.91
C ASN A 76 6.76 -6.39 -4.54
N TYR A 77 7.17 -7.55 -3.99
CA TYR A 77 8.54 -7.89 -3.58
C TYR A 77 9.24 -6.74 -2.82
N ILE A 78 8.94 -6.58 -1.55
CA ILE A 78 9.27 -5.35 -0.83
C ILE A 78 10.65 -5.44 -0.17
N CYS A 79 11.42 -4.36 -0.23
CA CYS A 79 12.80 -4.34 0.26
C CYS A 79 12.90 -4.25 1.80
N GLN A 80 14.00 -4.79 2.35
CA GLN A 80 14.41 -4.61 3.75
C GLN A 80 14.40 -3.11 4.09
N ASN A 81 13.85 -2.74 5.25
CA ASN A 81 13.63 -1.37 5.78
C ASN A 81 12.27 -0.70 5.50
N ILE A 82 11.32 -1.34 4.84
CA ILE A 82 9.99 -0.71 4.70
C ILE A 82 9.27 -0.50 6.03
N THR A 83 9.55 -1.35 7.02
CA THR A 83 8.82 -1.42 8.29
C THR A 83 8.79 -0.08 9.00
N ALA A 84 9.93 0.64 9.05
CA ALA A 84 10.00 1.97 9.65
C ALA A 84 9.17 3.02 8.88
N HIS A 85 9.15 2.95 7.54
CA HIS A 85 8.37 3.86 6.70
C HIS A 85 6.87 3.59 6.80
N LEU A 86 6.47 2.31 6.88
CA LEU A 86 5.09 1.91 7.12
C LEU A 86 4.59 2.40 8.48
N VAL A 87 5.38 2.23 9.54
CA VAL A 87 5.05 2.76 10.89
C VAL A 87 4.86 4.27 10.83
N SER A 88 5.79 4.98 10.20
CA SER A 88 5.70 6.43 10.05
C SER A 88 4.46 6.85 9.28
N TYR A 89 4.13 6.15 8.19
CA TYR A 89 2.94 6.41 7.39
C TYR A 89 1.67 6.23 8.23
N LEU A 90 1.50 5.05 8.85
CA LEU A 90 0.32 4.75 9.67
C LEU A 90 0.15 5.70 10.86
N SER A 91 1.27 6.13 11.46
CA SER A 91 1.26 7.10 12.57
C SER A 91 0.88 8.52 12.12
N SER A 92 1.14 8.84 10.84
CA SER A 92 0.86 10.16 10.25
C SER A 92 -0.50 10.25 9.55
N THR A 93 -1.04 9.12 9.10
CA THR A 93 -2.33 9.08 8.40
C THR A 93 -3.47 9.22 9.39
N HIS A 94 -4.37 10.16 9.14
CA HIS A 94 -5.58 10.36 9.93
C HIS A 94 -6.67 9.29 9.63
N SER A 95 -6.38 8.35 8.73
CA SER A 95 -7.38 7.43 8.17
C SER A 95 -7.65 6.26 9.12
N GLN A 96 -8.76 6.38 9.87
CA GLN A 96 -9.30 5.34 10.75
C GLN A 96 -9.80 4.08 10.01
N CYS A 97 -9.75 4.03 8.67
CA CYS A 97 -10.41 3.01 7.86
C CYS A 97 -9.56 2.43 6.72
N LEU A 98 -8.24 2.67 6.68
CA LEU A 98 -7.40 2.14 5.59
C LEU A 98 -7.26 0.60 5.68
N LYS A 99 -7.93 -0.11 4.80
CA LYS A 99 -7.78 -1.56 4.61
C LYS A 99 -6.60 -1.84 3.69
N ILE A 100 -5.55 -2.45 4.22
CA ILE A 100 -4.44 -2.98 3.42
C ILE A 100 -4.77 -4.44 3.08
N ILE A 101 -5.11 -4.73 1.83
CA ILE A 101 -5.57 -6.07 1.45
C ILE A 101 -4.35 -6.95 1.17
N ASP A 102 -4.32 -8.10 1.85
CA ASP A 102 -3.39 -9.23 1.66
C ASP A 102 -1.94 -8.83 1.42
N SER A 103 -1.31 -8.25 2.44
CA SER A 103 0.10 -7.94 2.37
C SER A 103 0.91 -9.22 2.54
N THR A 104 1.00 -10.07 1.53
CA THR A 104 2.12 -11.01 1.40
C THR A 104 3.39 -10.17 1.20
N LEU A 105 3.81 -9.50 2.27
CA LEU A 105 5.09 -8.85 2.38
C LEU A 105 6.04 -10.01 2.57
N GLU A 106 6.55 -10.54 1.46
CA GLU A 106 7.73 -11.39 1.50
C GLU A 106 8.89 -10.48 1.94
N CYS A 107 8.98 -10.20 3.23
CA CYS A 107 10.12 -9.60 3.89
C CYS A 107 10.49 -10.44 5.10
N GLU A 108 11.77 -10.46 5.45
CA GLU A 108 12.26 -11.18 6.63
C GLU A 108 11.60 -10.68 7.94
N ASP A 109 11.02 -9.48 7.92
CA ASP A 109 10.36 -8.82 9.06
C ASP A 109 8.82 -8.89 9.01
N PHE A 110 8.23 -9.86 8.31
CA PHE A 110 6.77 -9.97 8.12
C PHE A 110 6.02 -9.95 9.46
N ASP A 111 6.52 -10.67 10.46
CA ASP A 111 5.94 -10.73 11.81
C ASP A 111 5.98 -9.36 12.52
N LEU A 112 7.01 -8.56 12.30
CA LEU A 112 7.11 -7.21 12.87
C LEU A 112 6.05 -6.29 12.24
N VAL A 113 5.87 -6.37 10.92
CA VAL A 113 4.85 -5.58 10.21
C VAL A 113 3.44 -6.01 10.65
N LEU A 114 3.17 -7.30 10.79
CA LEU A 114 1.89 -7.80 11.33
C LEU A 114 1.64 -7.30 12.76
N ASN A 115 2.67 -7.29 13.62
CA ASN A 115 2.56 -6.77 14.98
C ASN A 115 2.29 -5.26 15.04
N ILE A 116 2.90 -4.48 14.14
CA ILE A 116 2.65 -3.04 13.99
C ILE A 116 1.23 -2.77 13.46
N LEU A 117 0.74 -3.60 12.56
CA LEU A 117 -0.61 -3.49 11.99
C LEU A 117 -1.70 -4.05 12.92
N ARG A 118 -1.34 -4.77 14.00
CA ARG A 118 -2.24 -5.38 14.99
C ARG A 118 -3.27 -4.43 15.64
N PRO A 119 -2.97 -3.15 15.90
CA PRO A 119 -3.98 -2.19 16.35
C PRO A 119 -5.01 -1.84 15.27
N CYS A 120 -4.67 -2.00 13.99
CA CYS A 120 -5.51 -1.73 12.83
C CYS A 120 -6.06 -3.01 12.18
N PHE A 121 -5.91 -4.16 12.84
CA PHE A 121 -6.14 -5.50 12.26
C PHE A 121 -7.58 -5.74 11.80
N HIS A 122 -8.56 -5.01 12.34
CA HIS A 122 -9.95 -5.04 11.88
C HIS A 122 -10.11 -4.55 10.42
N LEU A 123 -9.08 -3.89 9.88
CA LEU A 123 -9.00 -3.43 8.50
C LEU A 123 -8.28 -4.42 7.57
N LEU A 124 -7.59 -5.43 8.11
CA LEU A 124 -6.93 -6.51 7.36
C LEU A 124 -7.90 -7.69 7.18
N LEU A 125 -8.90 -7.53 6.31
CA LEU A 125 -9.84 -8.61 5.97
C LEU A 125 -9.21 -9.54 4.91
N ASN A 126 -8.62 -10.65 5.37
CA ASN A 126 -8.66 -12.01 4.79
C ASN A 126 -7.45 -12.82 5.28
N GLN A 127 -7.59 -13.42 6.46
CA GLN A 127 -6.70 -14.50 6.88
C GLN A 127 -7.23 -15.82 6.35
N SER A 128 -6.85 -16.21 5.15
CA SER A 128 -7.00 -17.61 4.67
C SER A 128 -5.68 -18.31 4.39
N HIS A 129 -4.53 -17.63 4.54
CA HIS A 129 -3.20 -18.22 4.34
C HIS A 129 -2.23 -18.06 5.52
N LEU A 130 -2.75 -17.88 6.75
CA LEU A 130 -1.97 -18.13 7.97
C LEU A 130 -1.98 -19.63 8.32
N HIS A 131 -1.44 -20.44 7.42
CA HIS A 131 -0.93 -21.76 7.78
C HIS A 131 0.59 -21.66 7.79
N LEU A 132 1.22 -22.13 8.88
CA LEU A 132 2.64 -22.04 9.27
C LEU A 132 2.90 -20.76 10.09
N PHE A 133 2.94 -20.77 11.43
CA PHE A 133 3.61 -21.70 12.33
C PHE A 133 2.74 -22.04 13.54
N ASN A 134 2.00 -23.14 13.43
CA ASN A 134 1.66 -23.96 14.57
C ASN A 134 2.37 -25.29 14.33
N ASN A 135 3.64 -25.38 14.74
CA ASN A 135 4.32 -26.64 14.92
C ASN A 135 5.14 -26.54 16.19
N SER A 136 4.45 -26.87 17.28
CA SER A 136 5.03 -27.45 18.47
C SER A 136 5.86 -28.67 18.07
N SER A 137 7.15 -28.63 18.40
CA SER A 137 7.96 -29.78 18.85
C SER A 137 9.15 -29.22 19.62
#